data_AF-A0A947MXG9-F1
#
_entry.id   AF-A0A947MXG9-F1
#
_cell.length_a   1.000
_cell.length_b   1.000
_cell.length_c   1.000
_cell.angle_alpha   90.00
_cell.angle_beta   90.00
_cell.angle_gamma   90.00
#
_symmetry.space_group_name_H-M   'P 1'
#
loop_
_entity.id
_entity.type
_entity.pdbx_description
1 polymer ?
#
loop_
_entity_poly.entity_id
_entity_poly.type
_entity_poly.pdbx_seq_one_letter_code
_entity_poly.pdbx_strand_id
1 'polypeptide(L)'
;MPKERVLASLDIGSSKIRTIVAVVDGNSEHEIPNVIGVGLSPSLGMRKGHVIDVEELIHNIIASLEDAERMAGVPINHVYVGMSGSHIEAFDSRGVIAIAGSEITMEDVGRVLDAAQAVSIPANRRILHIEPKAYSVDEQKGIKNPVGMTGIRLEVEAHIITGQIQHVKNIEKCVDQAGVDIDDLVPATIAVSEAVVTKRQKELGV
;
A
#
# COMPACT_ATOMS: atom_id res chain seq x y z
N MET A 1 9.84 -27.89 -4.11
CA MET A 1 10.63 -26.75 -4.64
C MET A 1 9.90 -25.49 -4.20
N PRO A 2 10.57 -24.52 -3.57
CA PRO A 2 9.92 -23.26 -3.25
C PRO A 2 9.47 -22.59 -4.54
N LYS A 3 8.26 -22.02 -4.52
CA LYS A 3 7.64 -21.42 -5.71
C LYS A 3 8.15 -19.99 -5.78
N GLU A 4 9.17 -19.74 -6.60
CA GLU A 4 9.60 -18.39 -6.93
C GLU A 4 8.39 -17.58 -7.39
N ARG A 5 8.15 -16.43 -6.75
CA ARG A 5 7.04 -15.54 -7.08
C ARG A 5 7.61 -14.36 -7.85
N VAL A 6 7.14 -14.18 -9.07
CA VAL A 6 7.39 -12.97 -9.86
C VAL A 6 6.39 -11.90 -9.42
N LEU A 7 6.90 -10.72 -9.10
CA LEU A 7 6.13 -9.54 -8.75
C LEU A 7 6.47 -8.41 -9.71
N ALA A 8 5.47 -7.60 -10.05
CA ALA A 8 5.67 -6.36 -10.78
C ALA A 8 5.11 -5.17 -9.99
N SER A 9 5.82 -4.04 -10.05
CA SER A 9 5.36 -2.78 -9.50
C SER A 9 5.38 -1.68 -10.55
N LEU A 10 4.42 -0.77 -10.46
CA LEU A 10 4.25 0.37 -11.34
C LEU A 10 4.18 1.65 -10.49
N ASP A 11 5.16 2.53 -10.65
CA ASP A 11 5.21 3.85 -10.00
C ASP A 11 4.87 4.95 -11.02
N ILE A 12 3.69 5.55 -10.87
CA ILE A 12 3.18 6.59 -11.77
C ILE A 12 3.51 7.97 -11.18
N GLY A 13 4.74 8.42 -11.40
CA GLY A 13 5.18 9.75 -11.02
C GLY A 13 4.71 10.85 -11.98
N SER A 14 4.74 12.11 -11.54
CA SER A 14 4.43 13.27 -12.42
C SER A 14 5.53 13.58 -13.45
N SER A 15 6.70 12.95 -13.37
CA SER A 15 7.81 13.17 -14.30
C SER A 15 8.18 11.90 -15.08
N LYS A 16 8.11 10.74 -14.42
CA LYS A 16 8.47 9.45 -15.00
C LYS A 16 7.52 8.39 -14.47
N ILE A 17 7.24 7.41 -15.33
CA ILE A 17 6.59 6.16 -14.99
C ILE A 17 7.66 5.08 -14.95
N ARG A 18 7.66 4.27 -13.90
CA ARG A 18 8.66 3.22 -13.68
C ARG A 18 7.95 1.91 -13.47
N THR A 19 8.41 0.86 -14.14
CA THR A 19 7.96 -0.50 -13.90
C THR A 19 9.16 -1.32 -13.45
N ILE A 20 9.01 -2.09 -12.38
CA ILE A 20 10.03 -3.02 -11.88
C ILE A 20 9.42 -4.41 -11.83
N VAL A 21 10.14 -5.41 -12.34
CA VAL A 21 9.81 -6.82 -12.20
C VAL A 21 10.90 -7.48 -11.35
N ALA A 22 10.49 -8.19 -10.31
CA ALA A 22 11.40 -8.85 -9.39
C ALA A 22 10.95 -10.27 -9.05
N VAL A 23 11.92 -11.12 -8.76
CA VAL A 23 11.69 -12.45 -8.19
C VAL A 23 11.91 -12.38 -6.69
N VAL A 24 10.98 -12.93 -5.93
CA VAL A 24 11.05 -13.03 -4.47
C VAL A 24 11.05 -14.51 -4.07
N ASP A 25 11.94 -14.88 -3.16
CA ASP A 25 11.89 -16.19 -2.51
C ASP A 25 10.74 -16.19 -1.49
N GLY A 26 9.75 -17.06 -1.72
CA GLY A 26 8.57 -17.19 -0.86
C GLY A 26 8.86 -17.66 0.57
N ASN A 27 10.09 -18.04 0.91
CA ASN A 27 10.47 -18.48 2.25
C ASN A 27 11.10 -17.40 3.13
N SER A 28 11.40 -16.21 2.58
CA SER A 28 12.07 -15.15 3.32
C SER A 28 11.32 -13.83 3.20
N GLU A 29 10.62 -13.45 4.27
CA GLU A 29 9.92 -12.16 4.36
C GLU A 29 10.84 -10.94 4.29
N HIS A 30 12.17 -11.13 4.36
CA HIS A 30 13.16 -10.05 4.49
C HIS A 30 14.29 -10.14 3.45
N GLU A 31 14.15 -11.01 2.46
CA GLU A 31 15.14 -11.07 1.39
C GLU A 31 14.92 -9.95 0.39
N ILE A 32 16.03 -9.35 -0.05
CA ILE A 32 16.01 -8.29 -1.04
C ILE A 32 15.55 -8.90 -2.37
N PRO A 33 14.44 -8.40 -2.98
CA PRO A 33 13.96 -8.92 -4.24
C PRO A 33 15.03 -8.85 -5.33
N ASN A 34 15.16 -9.90 -6.13
CA ASN A 34 16.06 -9.89 -7.28
C ASN A 34 15.36 -9.23 -8.48
N VAL A 35 15.79 -8.03 -8.85
CA VAL A 35 15.22 -7.29 -9.99
C VAL A 35 15.67 -7.94 -11.30
N ILE A 36 14.69 -8.40 -12.08
CA ILE A 36 14.91 -9.06 -13.37
C ILE A 36 14.45 -8.20 -14.56
N GLY A 37 13.64 -7.16 -14.33
CA GLY A 37 13.19 -6.26 -15.39
C GLY A 37 12.95 -4.85 -14.89
N VAL A 38 13.27 -3.86 -15.73
CA VAL A 38 13.03 -2.44 -15.48
C VAL A 38 12.53 -1.79 -16.75
N GLY A 39 11.47 -1.01 -16.62
CA GLY A 39 10.94 -0.20 -17.71
C GLY A 39 10.74 1.24 -17.26
N LEU A 40 10.94 2.18 -18.18
CA LEU A 40 10.91 3.61 -17.89
C LEU A 40 10.26 4.38 -19.03
N SER A 41 9.26 5.18 -18.71
CA SER A 41 8.64 6.11 -19.65
C SER A 41 8.62 7.54 -19.07
N PRO A 42 8.70 8.60 -19.89
CA PRO A 42 8.24 9.92 -19.45
C PRO A 42 6.77 9.84 -19.00
N SER A 43 6.36 10.76 -18.12
CA SER A 43 4.98 10.90 -17.67
C SER A 43 4.41 12.20 -18.20
N LEU A 44 3.76 12.14 -19.37
CA LEU A 44 3.24 13.31 -20.08
C LEU A 44 1.75 13.56 -19.77
N GLY A 45 1.01 12.51 -19.40
CA GLY A 45 -0.39 12.60 -18.98
C GLY A 45 -0.62 13.00 -17.52
N MET A 46 0.44 13.27 -16.74
CA MET A 46 0.35 13.62 -15.32
C MET A 46 0.84 15.04 -15.03
N ARG A 47 0.18 15.73 -14.09
CA ARG A 47 0.62 17.01 -13.56
C ARG A 47 0.26 17.16 -12.09
N LYS A 48 1.26 17.38 -11.22
CA LYS A 48 1.09 17.53 -9.75
C LYS A 48 0.29 16.38 -9.11
N GLY A 49 0.51 15.15 -9.58
CA GLY A 49 -0.21 13.97 -9.09
C GLY A 49 -1.64 13.81 -9.63
N HIS A 50 -2.03 14.61 -10.63
CA HIS A 50 -3.33 14.51 -11.29
C HIS A 50 -3.16 14.05 -12.73
N VAL A 51 -4.05 13.16 -13.18
CA VAL A 51 -4.18 12.80 -14.60
C VAL A 51 -4.79 14.00 -15.34
N ILE A 52 -4.04 14.55 -16.29
CA ILE A 52 -4.47 15.65 -17.16
C ILE A 52 -4.75 15.20 -18.59
N ASP A 53 -4.17 14.07 -19.00
CA ASP A 53 -4.39 13.44 -20.30
C ASP A 53 -4.37 11.92 -20.10
N VAL A 54 -5.52 11.29 -20.34
CA VAL A 54 -5.74 9.86 -20.09
C VAL A 54 -5.08 9.02 -21.18
N GLU A 55 -5.19 9.43 -22.45
CA GLU A 55 -4.65 8.66 -23.58
C GLU A 55 -3.13 8.65 -23.55
N GLU A 56 -2.52 9.81 -23.29
CA GLU A 56 -1.08 9.94 -23.15
C GLU A 56 -0.55 9.11 -21.96
N LEU A 57 -1.25 9.14 -20.82
CA LEU A 57 -0.87 8.34 -19.65
C LEU A 57 -0.93 6.83 -19.95
N ILE A 58 -1.98 6.36 -20.62
CA ILE A 58 -2.10 4.94 -21.01
C ILE A 58 -0.92 4.54 -21.89
N HIS A 59 -0.59 5.32 -22.93
CA HIS A 59 0.57 5.03 -23.79
C HIS A 59 1.88 5.00 -23.01
N ASN A 60 2.09 5.94 -22.08
CA ASN A 60 3.29 5.98 -21.25
C ASN A 60 3.37 4.78 -20.28
N ILE A 61 2.24 4.31 -19.74
CA ILE A 61 2.18 3.11 -18.89
C ILE A 61 2.54 1.88 -19.72
N ILE A 62 1.91 1.69 -20.88
CA ILE A 62 2.18 0.55 -21.79
C ILE A 62 3.67 0.50 -22.14
N ALA A 63 4.27 1.63 -22.54
CA ALA A 63 5.70 1.69 -22.86
C ALA A 63 6.59 1.26 -21.69
N SER A 64 6.24 1.66 -20.46
CA SER A 64 6.98 1.25 -19.26
C SER A 64 6.81 -0.24 -18.96
N LEU A 65 5.61 -0.80 -19.16
CA LEU A 65 5.34 -2.23 -18.96
C LEU A 65 6.10 -3.08 -19.98
N GLU A 66 5.98 -2.76 -21.27
CA GLU A 66 6.63 -3.50 -22.36
C GLU A 66 8.16 -3.55 -22.23
N ASP A 67 8.78 -2.45 -21.79
CA ASP A 67 10.22 -2.39 -21.52
C ASP A 67 10.62 -3.33 -20.39
N ALA A 68 9.83 -3.38 -19.31
CA ALA A 68 10.09 -4.24 -18.18
C ALA A 68 9.86 -5.72 -18.51
N GLU A 69 8.78 -6.05 -19.23
CA GLU A 69 8.48 -7.40 -19.73
C GLU A 69 9.59 -7.92 -20.64
N ARG A 70 10.05 -7.09 -21.58
CA ARG A 70 11.13 -7.44 -22.51
C ARG A 70 12.44 -7.73 -21.79
N MET A 71 12.76 -6.96 -20.75
CA MET A 71 13.95 -7.19 -19.93
C MET A 71 13.82 -8.44 -19.04
N ALA A 72 12.65 -8.66 -18.45
CA ALA A 72 12.39 -9.79 -17.56
C ALA A 72 12.15 -11.12 -18.29
N GLY A 73 11.76 -11.08 -19.56
CA GLY A 73 11.41 -12.25 -20.35
C GLY A 73 10.12 -12.95 -19.91
N VAL A 74 9.26 -12.24 -19.17
CA VAL A 74 7.98 -12.76 -18.64
C VAL A 74 6.88 -11.70 -18.81
N PRO A 75 5.62 -12.11 -19.05
CA PRO A 75 4.51 -11.19 -19.13
C PRO A 75 4.12 -10.65 -17.75
N ILE A 76 3.68 -9.40 -17.70
CA ILE A 76 3.12 -8.73 -16.52
C ILE A 76 1.61 -8.71 -16.68
N ASN A 77 0.90 -9.52 -15.89
CA ASN A 77 -0.57 -9.51 -15.86
C ASN A 77 -1.11 -8.71 -14.67
N HIS A 78 -0.34 -8.60 -13.59
CA HIS A 78 -0.74 -7.97 -12.33
C HIS A 78 0.37 -7.04 -11.84
N VAL A 79 -0.01 -5.89 -11.28
CA VAL A 79 0.93 -4.90 -10.72
C VAL A 79 0.50 -4.37 -9.36
N TYR A 80 1.48 -4.10 -8.50
CA TYR A 80 1.33 -3.21 -7.36
C TYR A 80 1.57 -1.77 -7.81
N VAL A 81 0.60 -0.87 -7.62
CA VAL A 81 0.72 0.50 -8.11
C VAL A 81 1.08 1.45 -6.96
N GLY A 82 2.21 2.12 -7.08
CA GLY A 82 2.62 3.18 -6.17
C GLY A 82 1.84 4.46 -6.44
N MET A 83 1.19 5.02 -5.42
CA MET A 83 0.47 6.29 -5.50
C MET A 83 1.07 7.36 -4.60
N SER A 84 1.25 8.57 -5.15
CA SER A 84 1.68 9.75 -4.41
C SER A 84 1.03 11.01 -4.95
N GLY A 85 0.93 12.05 -4.13
CA GLY A 85 0.46 13.36 -4.56
C GLY A 85 -0.30 14.13 -3.48
N SER A 86 -0.67 15.37 -3.78
CA SER A 86 -1.39 16.27 -2.86
C SER A 86 -2.81 15.81 -2.53
N HIS A 87 -3.32 14.78 -3.20
CA HIS A 87 -4.63 14.19 -2.92
C HIS A 87 -4.59 13.11 -1.83
N ILE A 88 -3.40 12.74 -1.35
CA ILE A 88 -3.21 11.82 -0.23
C ILE A 88 -3.15 12.62 1.06
N GLU A 89 -3.95 12.23 2.05
CA GLU A 89 -3.95 12.82 3.39
C GLU A 89 -3.93 11.70 4.42
N ALA A 90 -3.32 11.98 5.57
CA ALA A 90 -3.28 11.05 6.67
C ALA A 90 -3.67 11.73 7.97
N PHE A 91 -4.30 10.98 8.87
CA PHE A 91 -4.71 11.44 10.17
C PHE A 91 -4.74 10.29 11.16
N ASP A 92 -4.69 10.62 12.45
CA ASP A 92 -4.78 9.62 13.51
C ASP A 92 -6.24 9.42 13.92
N SER A 93 -6.59 8.15 14.16
CA SER A 93 -7.90 7.75 14.65
C SER A 93 -7.77 6.72 15.76
N ARG A 94 -8.81 6.61 16.59
CA ARG A 94 -8.87 5.66 17.69
C ARG A 94 -10.08 4.75 17.55
N GLY A 95 -9.84 3.45 17.61
CA GLY A 95 -10.87 2.41 17.70
C GLY A 95 -10.91 1.81 19.09
N VAL A 96 -12.10 1.48 19.57
CA VAL A 96 -12.31 0.81 20.87
C VAL A 96 -13.40 -0.23 20.73
N ILE A 97 -13.14 -1.46 21.19
CA ILE A 97 -14.12 -2.53 21.25
C ILE A 97 -14.10 -3.25 22.61
N ALA A 98 -15.23 -3.86 22.96
CA ALA A 98 -15.29 -4.83 24.04
C ALA A 98 -14.94 -6.23 23.51
N ILE A 99 -14.17 -6.99 24.29
CA ILE A 99 -13.80 -8.37 24.01
C ILE A 99 -14.78 -9.28 24.75
N ALA A 100 -15.43 -10.18 24.00
CA ALA A 100 -16.43 -11.09 24.54
C ALA A 100 -15.83 -12.37 25.14
N GLY A 101 -14.63 -12.76 24.70
CA GLY A 101 -13.89 -13.93 25.17
C GLY A 101 -12.87 -13.62 26.25
N SER A 102 -12.09 -14.63 26.65
CA SER A 102 -10.98 -14.47 27.60
C SER A 102 -9.66 -14.05 26.94
N GLU A 103 -9.56 -14.09 25.62
CA GLU A 103 -8.32 -13.88 24.88
C GLU A 103 -8.61 -13.14 23.59
N ILE A 104 -7.74 -12.20 23.24
CA ILE A 104 -7.84 -11.38 22.04
C ILE A 104 -7.45 -12.20 20.82
N THR A 105 -8.34 -12.21 19.84
CA THR A 105 -8.16 -12.95 18.58
C THR A 105 -7.77 -12.01 17.43
N MET A 106 -7.34 -12.58 16.30
CA MET A 106 -7.16 -11.83 15.06
C MET A 106 -8.46 -11.16 14.57
N GLU A 107 -9.62 -11.78 14.85
CA GLU A 107 -10.92 -11.19 14.53
C GLU A 107 -11.18 -9.92 15.34
N ASP A 108 -10.80 -9.91 16.62
CA ASP A 108 -10.90 -8.72 17.47
C ASP A 108 -9.98 -7.59 16.98
N VAL A 109 -8.79 -7.92 16.47
CA VAL A 109 -7.90 -6.94 15.84
C VAL A 109 -8.56 -6.33 14.58
N GLY A 110 -9.20 -7.14 13.75
CA GLY A 110 -9.98 -6.64 12.61
C GLY A 110 -11.10 -5.70 13.06
N ARG A 111 -11.90 -6.12 14.04
CA ARG A 111 -13.01 -5.34 14.59
C ARG A 111 -12.58 -4.01 15.19
N VAL A 112 -11.45 -3.95 15.91
CA VAL A 112 -10.97 -2.69 16.50
C VAL A 112 -10.43 -1.74 15.43
N LEU A 113 -9.82 -2.27 14.36
CA LEU A 113 -9.41 -1.47 13.21
C LEU A 113 -10.61 -0.94 12.43
N ASP A 114 -11.67 -1.73 12.26
CA ASP A 114 -12.94 -1.26 11.69
C ASP A 114 -13.56 -0.14 12.53
N ALA A 115 -13.52 -0.27 13.86
CA ALA A 115 -13.96 0.79 14.77
C ALA A 115 -13.12 2.07 14.61
N ALA A 116 -11.81 1.97 14.37
CA ALA A 116 -10.96 3.12 14.11
C ALA A 116 -11.30 3.82 12.78
N GLN A 117 -11.90 3.10 11.82
CA GLN A 117 -12.32 3.66 10.53
C GLN A 117 -13.68 4.36 10.58
N ALA A 118 -14.47 4.16 11.64
CA ALA A 118 -15.83 4.71 11.80
C ALA A 118 -15.87 6.23 12.04
N VAL A 119 -14.74 6.93 11.92
CA VAL A 119 -14.67 8.39 11.94
C VAL A 119 -15.24 8.99 10.65
N SER A 120 -15.61 10.27 10.70
CA SER A 120 -16.17 10.98 9.56
C SER A 120 -15.12 11.20 8.46
N ILE A 121 -14.96 10.21 7.58
CA ILE A 121 -14.19 10.35 6.35
C ILE A 121 -15.05 11.07 5.31
N PRO A 122 -14.56 12.16 4.68
CA PRO A 122 -15.30 12.83 3.62
C PRO A 122 -15.72 11.86 2.51
N ALA A 123 -16.97 11.95 2.05
CA ALA A 123 -17.54 11.02 1.07
C ALA A 123 -16.82 10.97 -0.28
N ASN A 124 -15.96 11.96 -0.57
CA ASN A 124 -15.13 12.01 -1.77
C ASN A 124 -13.74 11.35 -1.57
N ARG A 125 -13.48 10.73 -0.42
CA ARG A 125 -12.22 10.06 -0.09
C ARG A 125 -12.46 8.58 0.21
N ARG A 126 -11.44 7.76 -0.07
CA ARG A 126 -11.38 6.34 0.32
C ARG A 126 -10.12 6.10 1.14
N ILE A 127 -10.19 5.13 2.04
CA ILE A 127 -9.01 4.64 2.75
C ILE A 127 -8.12 3.88 1.76
N LEU A 128 -6.82 4.15 1.82
CA LEU A 128 -5.79 3.47 1.04
C LEU A 128 -4.94 2.55 1.93
N HIS A 129 -4.63 2.97 3.16
CA HIS A 129 -3.85 2.17 4.11
C HIS A 129 -4.23 2.52 5.54
N ILE A 130 -4.06 1.56 6.45
CA ILE A 130 -4.25 1.75 7.88
C ILE A 130 -3.04 1.13 8.58
N GLU A 131 -2.32 1.95 9.34
CA GLU A 131 -1.17 1.51 10.11
C GLU A 131 -1.49 1.56 11.61
N PRO A 132 -1.61 0.42 12.31
CA PRO A 132 -1.78 0.39 13.76
C PRO A 132 -0.50 0.90 14.44
N LYS A 133 -0.57 2.03 15.15
CA LYS A 133 0.58 2.58 15.88
C LYS A 133 0.83 1.85 17.20
N ALA A 134 -0.25 1.63 17.95
CA ALA A 134 -0.21 0.96 19.23
C ALA A 134 -1.58 0.42 19.60
N TYR A 135 -1.58 -0.70 20.30
CA TYR A 135 -2.75 -1.25 20.97
C TYR A 135 -2.71 -0.95 22.46
N SER A 136 -3.88 -0.92 23.08
CA SER A 136 -4.04 -0.92 24.52
C SER A 136 -5.02 -2.01 24.92
N VAL A 137 -4.67 -2.79 25.94
CA VAL A 137 -5.51 -3.82 26.53
C VAL A 137 -5.78 -3.41 27.96
N ASP A 138 -7.04 -3.11 28.28
CA ASP A 138 -7.49 -2.55 29.55
C ASP A 138 -6.73 -1.26 29.94
N GLU A 139 -5.83 -1.32 30.92
CA GLU A 139 -4.98 -0.19 31.37
C GLU A 139 -3.56 -0.22 30.77
N GLN A 140 -3.17 -1.34 30.16
CA GLN A 140 -1.85 -1.53 29.58
C GLN A 140 -1.79 -0.93 28.17
N LYS A 141 -0.91 0.05 27.97
CA LYS A 141 -0.72 0.77 26.70
C LYS A 141 0.58 0.39 25.99
N GLY A 142 0.68 0.72 24.71
CA GLY A 142 1.92 0.58 23.93
C GLY A 142 2.18 -0.86 23.47
N ILE A 143 1.14 -1.67 23.35
CA ILE A 143 1.23 -3.06 22.92
C ILE A 143 1.37 -3.08 21.39
N LYS A 144 2.39 -3.79 20.86
CA LYS A 144 2.58 -3.94 19.41
C LYS A 144 1.64 -4.99 18.80
N ASN A 145 1.48 -6.14 19.47
CA ASN A 145 0.60 -7.21 19.03
C ASN A 145 -0.24 -7.67 20.25
N PRO A 146 -1.57 -7.45 20.25
CA PRO A 146 -2.44 -7.80 21.36
C PRO A 146 -2.96 -9.24 21.27
N VAL A 147 -2.74 -9.94 20.15
CA VAL A 147 -3.26 -11.30 19.94
C VAL A 147 -2.67 -12.24 20.98
N GLY A 148 -3.54 -13.00 21.63
CA GLY A 148 -3.17 -13.91 22.71
C GLY A 148 -3.14 -13.29 24.10
N MET A 149 -3.39 -11.98 24.22
CA MET A 149 -3.52 -11.34 25.52
C MET A 149 -4.96 -11.47 26.05
N THR A 150 -5.08 -11.61 27.37
CA THR A 150 -6.38 -11.56 28.07
C THR A 150 -6.73 -10.12 28.39
N GLY A 151 -7.96 -9.72 28.10
CA GLY A 151 -8.52 -8.44 28.51
C GLY A 151 -9.99 -8.33 28.12
N ILE A 152 -10.67 -7.32 28.66
CA ILE A 152 -12.09 -7.07 28.37
C ILE A 152 -12.29 -5.91 27.40
N ARG A 153 -11.27 -5.06 27.23
CA ARG A 153 -11.28 -3.92 26.32
C ARG A 153 -10.01 -3.87 25.48
N LEU A 154 -10.19 -3.76 24.17
CA LEU A 154 -9.11 -3.54 23.20
C LEU A 154 -9.29 -2.17 22.55
N GLU A 155 -8.22 -1.39 22.55
CA GLU A 155 -8.13 -0.11 21.86
C GLU A 155 -6.98 -0.11 20.87
N VAL A 156 -7.15 0.63 19.78
CA VAL A 156 -6.08 0.87 18.79
C VAL A 156 -5.96 2.36 18.53
N GLU A 157 -4.73 2.86 18.50
CA GLU A 157 -4.37 4.13 17.87
C GLU A 157 -3.85 3.79 16.47
N ALA A 158 -4.53 4.28 15.44
CA ALA A 158 -4.23 3.95 14.05
C ALA A 158 -3.93 5.22 13.24
N HIS A 159 -2.97 5.13 12.34
CA HIS A 159 -2.72 6.12 11.32
C HIS A 159 -3.47 5.73 10.04
N ILE A 160 -4.45 6.52 9.64
CA ILE A 160 -5.26 6.24 8.46
C ILE A 160 -4.78 7.11 7.31
N ILE A 161 -4.49 6.49 6.18
CA ILE A 161 -4.13 7.16 4.93
C ILE A 161 -5.30 7.06 3.97
N THR A 162 -5.69 8.20 3.41
CA THR A 162 -6.82 8.31 2.48
C THR A 162 -6.40 8.98 1.18
N GLY A 163 -7.09 8.67 0.10
CA GLY A 163 -6.96 9.34 -1.20
C GLY A 163 -8.31 9.81 -1.73
N GLN A 164 -8.31 10.88 -2.52
CA GLN A 164 -9.52 11.31 -3.22
C GLN A 164 -9.96 10.26 -4.25
N ILE A 165 -11.24 9.86 -4.19
CA ILE A 165 -11.79 8.77 -5.00
C ILE A 165 -11.61 9.00 -6.50
N GLN A 166 -11.80 10.25 -6.97
CA GLN A 166 -11.64 10.57 -8.40
C GLN A 166 -10.22 10.31 -8.91
N HIS A 167 -9.19 10.66 -8.13
CA HIS A 167 -7.81 10.44 -8.55
C HIS A 167 -7.48 8.96 -8.60
N VAL A 168 -7.92 8.22 -7.59
CA VAL A 168 -7.71 6.79 -7.55
C VAL A 168 -8.38 6.08 -8.72
N LYS A 169 -9.66 6.40 -9.00
CA LYS A 169 -10.39 5.83 -10.14
C LYS A 169 -9.74 6.15 -11.49
N ASN A 170 -9.17 7.34 -11.65
CA ASN A 170 -8.50 7.71 -12.90
C ASN A 170 -7.23 6.87 -13.10
N ILE A 171 -6.45 6.64 -12.04
CA ILE A 171 -5.29 5.75 -12.11
C ILE A 171 -5.71 4.32 -12.40
N GLU A 172 -6.69 3.78 -11.65
CA GLU A 172 -7.22 2.42 -11.86
C GLU A 172 -7.66 2.22 -13.31
N LYS A 173 -8.40 3.18 -13.87
CA LYS A 173 -8.84 3.15 -15.27
C LYS A 173 -7.67 3.15 -16.26
N CYS A 174 -6.63 3.96 -16.03
CA CYS A 174 -5.50 4.03 -16.96
C CYS A 174 -4.68 2.73 -16.96
N VAL A 175 -4.53 2.09 -15.80
CA VAL A 175 -3.81 0.82 -15.66
C VAL A 175 -4.60 -0.33 -16.26
N ASP A 176 -5.91 -0.40 -16.00
CA ASP A 176 -6.83 -1.37 -16.62
C ASP A 176 -6.80 -1.27 -18.16
N GLN A 177 -6.87 -0.04 -18.70
CA GLN A 177 -6.79 0.19 -20.15
C GLN A 177 -5.39 -0.05 -20.75
N ALA A 178 -4.35 -0.11 -19.92
CA ALA A 178 -3.02 -0.55 -20.34
C ALA A 178 -2.90 -2.08 -20.41
N GLY A 179 -3.94 -2.83 -20.01
CA GLY A 179 -4.03 -4.27 -20.17
C GLY A 179 -3.48 -5.08 -18.99
N VAL A 180 -3.36 -4.48 -17.80
CA VAL A 180 -2.88 -5.17 -16.60
C VAL A 180 -3.81 -4.91 -15.40
N ASP A 181 -3.95 -5.92 -14.55
CA ASP A 181 -4.75 -5.86 -13.33
C ASP A 181 -3.94 -5.23 -12.18
N ILE A 182 -4.64 -4.58 -11.26
CA ILE A 182 -4.04 -4.01 -10.04
C ILE A 182 -4.24 -5.01 -8.89
N ASP A 183 -3.14 -5.50 -8.32
CA ASP A 183 -3.18 -6.31 -7.10
C ASP A 183 -3.45 -5.45 -5.87
N ASP A 184 -2.78 -4.30 -5.77
CA ASP A 184 -3.02 -3.33 -4.70
C ASP A 184 -2.52 -1.92 -5.06
N LEU A 185 -3.09 -0.91 -4.41
CA LEU A 185 -2.64 0.48 -4.48
C LEU A 185 -1.88 0.83 -3.21
N VAL A 186 -0.59 1.08 -3.35
CA VAL A 186 0.30 1.32 -2.22
C VAL A 186 0.60 2.81 -2.11
N PRO A 187 0.28 3.47 -0.98
CA PRO A 187 0.77 4.82 -0.73
C PRO A 187 2.29 4.83 -0.75
N ALA A 188 2.89 5.61 -1.65
CA ALA A 188 4.34 5.61 -1.85
C ALA A 188 5.11 6.01 -0.59
N THR A 189 4.51 6.80 0.30
CA THR A 189 5.09 7.15 1.60
C THR A 189 5.33 5.92 2.47
N ILE A 190 4.40 4.97 2.48
CA ILE A 190 4.53 3.70 3.20
C ILE A 190 5.55 2.80 2.51
N ALA A 191 5.45 2.66 1.19
CA ALA A 191 6.39 1.84 0.41
C ALA A 191 7.84 2.28 0.62
N VAL A 192 8.11 3.59 0.56
CA VAL A 192 9.45 4.14 0.77
C VAL A 192 9.91 3.91 2.21
N SER A 193 9.05 4.10 3.22
CA SER A 193 9.44 3.83 4.61
C SER A 193 9.80 2.36 4.83
N GLU A 194 9.07 1.43 4.24
CA GLU A 194 9.40 0.00 4.34
C GLU A 194 10.71 -0.35 3.61
N ALA A 195 10.99 0.31 2.48
CA ALA A 195 12.17 0.04 1.67
C ALA A 195 13.49 0.55 2.30
N VAL A 196 13.45 1.64 3.07
CA VAL A 196 14.69 2.32 3.54
C VAL A 196 14.88 2.29 5.05
N VAL A 197 13.83 2.03 5.83
CA VAL A 197 13.88 2.09 7.29
C VAL A 197 14.03 0.69 7.88
N THR A 198 15.14 0.45 8.55
CA THR A 198 15.37 -0.81 9.27
C THR A 198 14.45 -0.91 10.50
N LYS A 199 14.15 -2.13 10.97
CA LYS A 199 13.37 -2.34 12.20
C LYS A 199 13.90 -1.55 13.39
N ARG A 200 15.24 -1.48 13.53
CA ARG A 200 15.91 -0.70 14.58
C ARG A 200 15.65 0.80 14.46
N GLN A 201 15.63 1.35 13.25
CA GLN A 201 15.33 2.77 13.04
C GLN A 201 13.87 3.08 13.40
N LYS A 202 12.92 2.23 13.00
CA LYS A 202 11.51 2.36 13.40
C LYS A 202 11.33 2.37 14.92
N GLU A 203 12.05 1.49 15.64
CA GLU A 203 12.02 1.45 17.11
C GLU A 203 12.60 2.70 17.78
N LEU A 204 13.49 3.41 17.11
CA LEU A 204 14.07 4.67 17.58
C LEU A 204 13.24 5.90 17.16
N GLY A 205 12.11 5.69 16.47
CA GLY A 205 11.22 6.76 15.99
C GLY A 205 11.76 7.50 14.77
N VAL A 206 12.57 6.83 13.95
CA VAL A 206 13.13 7.33 12.67
C VAL A 206 12.42 6.69 11.49
#